data_AF-A0A7K6DDI4-F1
#
_entry.id   AF-A0A7K6DDI4-F1
#
_cell.length_a   1.000
_cell.length_b   1.000
_cell.length_c   1.000
_cell.angle_alpha   90.00
_cell.angle_beta   90.00
_cell.angle_gamma   90.00
#
_symmetry.space_group_name_H-M   'P 1'
#
loop_
_entity.id
_entity.type
_entity.pdbx_description
1 polymer ?
#
loop_
_entity_poly.entity_id
_entity_poly.type
_entity_poly.pdbx_seq_one_letter_code
_entity_poly.pdbx_strand_id
1 'polypeptide(L)'
;TDNSLYAYSLKELCSAAVGMEIKLPNLKEDPQWEKNIDRATHRLSLPSFGDFRYLAKVPGQSWDNILVVSSEVATLINTKDLQTLWTLNVSRALSEPLHGYYKPDVLGIVLESEIGPKRKKV
;
A
#
# COMPACT_ATOMS: atom_id res chain seq x y z
N THR A 1 -10.19 -15.32 -1.05
CA THR A 1 -9.43 -15.36 0.21
C THR A 1 -9.11 -13.92 0.50
N ASP A 2 -9.61 -13.39 1.61
CA ASP A 2 -9.45 -11.97 1.90
C ASP A 2 -7.98 -11.71 2.26
N ASN A 3 -7.32 -10.85 1.49
CA ASN A 3 -5.94 -10.47 1.79
C ASN A 3 -5.95 -9.49 2.96
N SER A 4 -5.05 -9.70 3.93
CA SER A 4 -4.87 -8.80 5.07
C SER A 4 -3.45 -8.26 5.09
N LEU A 5 -3.31 -6.98 5.43
CA LEU A 5 -2.01 -6.33 5.56
C LEU A 5 -1.63 -6.22 7.04
N TYR A 6 -0.40 -6.61 7.34
CA TYR A 6 0.19 -6.55 8.67
C TYR A 6 1.37 -5.59 8.65
N ALA A 7 1.55 -4.83 9.71
CA ALA A 7 2.66 -3.92 9.87
C ALA A 7 3.35 -4.16 11.21
N TYR A 8 4.67 -4.23 11.16
CA TYR A 8 5.55 -4.45 12.30
C TYR A 8 6.61 -3.36 12.31
N SER A 9 6.88 -2.81 13.49
CA SER A 9 8.03 -1.94 13.66
C SER A 9 9.32 -2.75 13.56
N LEU A 10 10.41 -2.10 13.13
CA LEU A 10 11.72 -2.76 13.11
C LEU A 10 12.14 -3.22 14.51
N LYS A 11 11.75 -2.47 15.56
CA LYS A 11 11.99 -2.85 16.96
C LYS A 11 11.33 -4.20 17.28
N GLU A 12 10.07 -4.38 16.91
CA GLU A 12 9.34 -5.64 17.14
C GLU A 12 9.96 -6.80 16.38
N LEU A 13 10.26 -6.61 15.08
CA LEU A 13 10.89 -7.65 14.26
C LEU A 13 12.24 -8.08 14.84
N CYS A 14 13.08 -7.12 15.22
CA CYS A 14 14.38 -7.45 15.84
C CYS A 14 14.21 -8.11 17.21
N SER A 15 13.29 -7.63 18.05
CA SER A 15 13.06 -8.23 19.37
C SER A 15 12.52 -9.66 19.26
N ALA A 16 11.62 -9.91 18.30
CA ALA A 16 11.11 -11.24 18.00
C ALA A 16 12.21 -12.18 17.48
N ALA A 17 13.10 -11.69 16.62
CA ALA A 17 14.20 -12.48 16.07
C ALA A 17 15.26 -12.86 17.13
N VAL A 18 15.53 -11.97 18.09
CA VAL A 18 16.54 -12.22 19.14
C VAL A 18 15.92 -12.88 20.38
N GLY A 19 14.60 -12.82 20.55
CA GLY A 19 13.90 -13.40 21.70
C GLY A 19 14.01 -12.58 22.98
N MET A 20 14.45 -11.33 22.90
CA MET A 20 14.48 -10.39 24.03
C MET A 20 14.15 -8.97 23.54
N GLU A 21 13.69 -8.11 24.45
CA GLU A 21 13.43 -6.72 24.09
C GLU A 21 14.73 -6.00 23.75
N ILE A 22 14.80 -5.46 22.53
CA ILE A 22 15.96 -4.69 22.07
C ILE A 22 15.63 -3.21 22.14
N LYS A 23 16.52 -2.45 22.78
CA LYS A 23 16.52 -0.99 22.68
C LYS A 23 17.32 -0.58 21.45
N LEU A 24 16.64 0.01 20.48
CA LEU A 24 17.26 0.62 19.30
C LEU A 24 17.25 2.15 19.51
N PRO A 25 18.27 2.73 20.17
CA PRO A 25 18.24 4.13 20.63
C PRO A 25 18.12 5.17 19.51
N ASN A 26 18.44 4.79 18.26
CA ASN A 26 18.36 5.66 17.10
C ASN A 26 17.05 5.49 16.30
N LEU A 27 16.19 4.53 16.67
CA LEU A 27 14.92 4.32 16.01
C LEU A 27 13.86 5.20 16.67
N LYS A 28 13.14 5.98 15.87
CA LYS A 28 11.99 6.75 16.32
C LYS A 28 10.72 6.00 15.97
N GLU A 29 9.78 5.98 16.91
CA GLU A 29 8.43 5.55 16.64
C GLU A 29 7.77 6.53 15.66
N ASP A 30 6.93 6.01 14.77
CA ASP A 30 6.15 6.82 13.85
C ASP A 30 4.68 6.85 14.33
N PRO A 31 4.22 7.96 14.95
CA PRO A 31 2.88 8.01 15.54
C PRO A 31 1.75 7.78 14.54
N GLN A 32 1.94 8.11 13.25
CA GLN A 32 0.92 7.89 12.23
C GLN A 32 0.77 6.40 11.94
N TRP A 33 1.87 5.67 11.84
CA TRP A 33 1.82 4.22 11.67
C TRP A 33 1.26 3.53 12.90
N GLU A 34 1.79 3.83 14.09
CA GLU A 34 1.37 3.18 15.34
C GLU A 34 -0.12 3.35 15.64
N LYS A 35 -0.74 4.49 15.25
CA LYS A 35 -2.18 4.71 15.42
C LYS A 35 -3.04 3.80 14.54
N ASN A 36 -2.54 3.41 13.36
CA ASN A 36 -3.29 2.64 12.37
C ASN A 36 -3.03 1.13 12.47
N ILE A 37 -2.14 0.70 13.37
CA ILE A 37 -1.83 -0.72 13.59
C ILE A 37 -2.62 -1.22 14.80
N ASP A 38 -3.38 -2.29 14.60
CA ASP A 38 -4.02 -2.98 15.72
C ASP A 38 -2.95 -3.68 16.58
N ARG A 39 -2.88 -3.34 17.87
CA ARG A 39 -1.81 -3.82 18.77
C ARG A 39 -1.87 -5.32 19.06
N ALA A 40 -3.02 -5.96 18.93
CA ALA A 40 -3.18 -7.38 19.24
C ALA A 40 -2.90 -8.27 18.03
N THR A 41 -3.24 -7.78 16.84
CA THR A 41 -3.22 -8.56 15.59
C THR A 41 -2.19 -8.07 14.59
N HIS A 42 -1.56 -6.91 14.82
CA HIS A 42 -0.68 -6.19 13.90
C HIS A 42 -1.33 -5.82 12.56
N ARG A 43 -2.65 -5.92 12.45
CA ARG A 43 -3.37 -5.59 11.21
C ARG A 43 -3.42 -4.09 10.99
N LEU A 44 -3.11 -3.67 9.77
CA LEU A 44 -3.22 -2.28 9.37
C LEU A 44 -4.69 -1.94 9.09
N SER A 45 -5.24 -1.04 9.89
CA SER A 45 -6.66 -0.70 9.92
C SER A 45 -6.99 0.52 9.06
N LEU A 46 -6.61 0.51 7.77
CA LEU A 46 -7.09 1.54 6.83
C LEU A 46 -8.23 0.99 5.96
N PRO A 47 -9.27 1.81 5.67
CA PRO A 47 -10.42 1.38 4.89
C PRO A 47 -10.07 0.74 3.53
N SER A 48 -8.99 1.21 2.90
CA SER A 48 -8.49 0.72 1.62
C SER A 48 -7.85 -0.68 1.68
N PHE A 49 -7.45 -1.16 2.86
CA PHE A 49 -6.73 -2.42 3.05
C PHE A 49 -7.62 -3.60 3.50
N GLY A 50 -8.95 -3.45 3.51
CA GLY A 50 -9.87 -4.48 4.00
C GLY A 50 -10.05 -5.69 3.08
N ASP A 51 -10.13 -5.48 1.76
CA ASP A 51 -10.27 -6.53 0.73
C ASP A 51 -9.53 -6.12 -0.55
N PHE A 52 -8.20 -6.10 -0.47
CA PHE A 52 -7.37 -5.75 -1.62
C PHE A 52 -6.95 -7.01 -2.40
N ARG A 53 -6.90 -6.89 -3.72
CA ARG A 53 -6.39 -7.92 -4.64
C ARG A 53 -4.90 -7.77 -4.91
N TYR A 54 -4.45 -6.54 -5.13
CA TYR A 54 -3.05 -6.26 -5.42
C TYR A 54 -2.52 -5.12 -4.55
N LEU A 55 -1.23 -5.21 -4.25
CA LEU A 55 -0.46 -4.21 -3.54
C LEU A 55 0.82 -3.94 -4.31
N ALA A 56 1.08 -2.68 -4.63
CA ALA A 56 2.28 -2.29 -5.36
C ALA A 56 2.97 -1.11 -4.70
N LYS A 57 4.30 -1.15 -4.64
CA LYS A 57 5.12 -0.03 -4.17
C LYS A 57 5.31 0.96 -5.32
N VAL A 58 4.97 2.22 -5.10
CA VAL A 58 5.05 3.28 -6.11
C VAL A 58 6.10 4.31 -5.68
N PRO A 59 7.23 4.42 -6.39
CA PRO A 59 8.21 5.46 -6.10
C PRO A 59 7.57 6.85 -6.09
N GLY A 60 7.78 7.57 -4.99
CA GLY A 60 7.38 8.97 -4.86
C GLY A 60 8.60 9.89 -4.79
N GLN A 61 8.35 11.20 -4.72
CA GLN A 61 9.42 12.20 -4.81
C GLN A 61 10.32 12.24 -3.56
N SER A 62 9.75 12.00 -2.38
CA SER A 62 10.48 12.01 -1.10
C SER A 62 10.22 10.77 -0.26
N TRP A 63 9.06 10.13 -0.45
CA TRP A 63 8.66 8.90 0.18
C TRP A 63 7.98 8.04 -0.86
N ASP A 64 8.17 6.74 -0.75
CA ASP A 64 7.41 5.80 -1.57
C ASP A 64 5.92 5.87 -1.19
N ASN A 65 5.07 5.48 -2.11
CA ASN A 65 3.65 5.35 -1.90
C ASN A 65 3.27 3.87 -2.03
N ILE A 66 2.11 3.52 -1.53
CA ILE A 66 1.53 2.18 -1.67
C ILE A 66 0.26 2.32 -2.50
N LEU A 67 0.21 1.58 -3.60
CA LEU A 67 -0.99 1.41 -4.41
C LEU A 67 -1.72 0.16 -3.94
N VAL A 68 -2.99 0.33 -3.59
CA VAL A 68 -3.88 -0.72 -3.12
C VAL A 68 -5.00 -0.87 -4.12
N VAL A 69 -5.16 -2.06 -4.69
CA VAL A 69 -6.16 -2.32 -5.73
C VAL A 69 -7.13 -3.36 -5.21
N SER A 70 -8.40 -3.00 -5.05
CA SER A 70 -9.48 -3.89 -4.60
C SER A 70 -10.32 -4.43 -5.76
N SER A 71 -11.50 -4.97 -5.44
CA SER A 71 -12.50 -5.38 -6.41
C SER A 71 -13.02 -4.21 -7.29
N GLU A 72 -13.06 -3.01 -6.71
CA GLU A 72 -13.78 -1.85 -7.24
C GLU A 72 -12.93 -0.59 -7.39
N VAL A 73 -11.90 -0.43 -6.55
CA VAL A 73 -11.13 0.82 -6.45
C VAL A 73 -9.64 0.58 -6.36
N ALA A 74 -8.88 1.48 -6.98
CA ALA A 74 -7.45 1.61 -6.81
C ALA A 74 -7.20 2.87 -5.98
N THR A 75 -6.45 2.75 -4.90
CA THR A 75 -6.16 3.84 -3.96
C THR A 75 -4.65 3.97 -3.80
N LEU A 76 -4.13 5.17 -4.05
CA LEU A 76 -2.73 5.49 -3.77
C LEU A 76 -2.61 6.15 -2.40
N ILE A 77 -1.72 5.61 -1.57
CA ILE A 77 -1.54 6.01 -0.18
C ILE A 77 -0.09 6.45 0.02
N ASN A 78 0.11 7.61 0.64
CA ASN A 78 1.42 8.11 1.01
C ASN A 78 1.94 7.36 2.25
N THR A 79 3.16 6.81 2.23
CA THR A 79 3.69 6.09 3.41
C THR A 79 4.16 7.01 4.52
N LYS A 80 4.29 8.31 4.27
CA LYS A 80 4.73 9.28 5.29
C LYS A 80 3.65 9.54 6.35
N ASP A 81 2.40 9.67 5.92
CA ASP A 81 1.28 10.09 6.77
C ASP A 81 0.03 9.23 6.59
N LEU A 82 0.13 8.15 5.78
CA LEU A 82 -0.95 7.22 5.47
C LEU A 82 -2.18 7.88 4.85
N GLN A 83 -2.00 9.07 4.24
CA GLN A 83 -3.09 9.75 3.55
C GLN A 83 -3.32 9.17 2.16
N THR A 84 -4.60 9.07 1.80
CA THR A 84 -5.02 8.79 0.43
C THR A 84 -4.69 9.98 -0.46
N LEU A 85 -3.80 9.79 -1.43
CA LEU A 85 -3.45 10.79 -2.43
C LEU A 85 -4.51 10.86 -3.54
N TRP A 86 -5.01 9.71 -3.98
CA TRP A 86 -6.13 9.64 -4.91
C TRP A 86 -6.80 8.26 -4.85
N THR A 87 -8.05 8.24 -5.32
CA THR A 87 -8.83 7.02 -5.53
C THR A 87 -9.38 7.02 -6.94
N LEU A 88 -9.22 5.90 -7.64
CA LEU A 88 -9.71 5.67 -8.98
C LEU A 88 -10.67 4.48 -8.97
N ASN A 89 -11.83 4.63 -9.60
CA ASN A 89 -12.70 3.49 -9.85
C ASN A 89 -12.05 2.59 -10.91
N VAL A 90 -11.72 1.37 -10.51
CA VAL A 90 -11.26 0.30 -11.41
C VAL A 90 -12.29 -0.80 -11.33
N SER A 91 -13.29 -0.69 -12.22
CA SER A 91 -14.30 -1.72 -12.37
C SER A 91 -13.62 -3.00 -12.83
N ARG A 92 -13.32 -3.90 -11.89
CA ARG A 92 -12.61 -5.16 -12.10
C ARG A 92 -11.25 -4.98 -12.78
N ALA A 93 -10.24 -4.65 -11.99
CA ALA A 93 -8.85 -4.78 -12.41
C ALA A 93 -8.59 -6.20 -12.94
N LEU A 94 -8.08 -6.31 -14.17
CA LEU A 94 -7.89 -7.57 -14.88
C LEU A 94 -6.54 -8.21 -14.54
N SER A 95 -5.54 -7.39 -14.23
CA SER A 95 -4.17 -7.82 -13.97
C SER A 95 -3.56 -7.13 -12.76
N GLU A 96 -2.43 -7.67 -12.30
CA GLU A 96 -1.55 -6.98 -11.36
C GLU A 96 -1.05 -5.65 -11.97
N PRO A 97 -0.90 -4.57 -11.17
CA PRO A 97 -0.35 -3.31 -11.64
C PRO A 97 1.08 -3.46 -12.16
N LEU A 98 1.34 -2.94 -13.36
CA LEU A 98 2.67 -3.02 -13.98
C LEU A 98 3.42 -1.69 -13.87
N HIS A 99 4.67 -1.76 -13.43
CA HIS A 99 5.58 -0.61 -13.40
C HIS A 99 6.28 -0.44 -14.74
N GLY A 100 6.39 0.79 -15.22
CA GLY A 100 7.09 1.07 -16.48
C GLY A 100 7.35 2.55 -16.74
N TYR A 101 8.30 2.84 -17.63
CA TYR A 101 8.65 4.20 -18.05
C TYR A 101 7.90 4.55 -19.33
N TYR A 102 6.67 5.05 -19.18
CA TYR A 102 5.82 5.47 -20.32
C TYR A 102 6.10 6.91 -20.76
N LYS A 103 6.92 7.63 -19.97
CA LYS A 103 7.53 8.92 -20.31
C LYS A 103 9.00 8.87 -19.87
N PRO A 104 9.90 9.62 -20.53
CA PRO A 104 11.29 9.74 -20.10
C PRO A 104 11.36 10.15 -18.63
N ASP A 105 12.15 9.42 -17.85
CA ASP A 105 12.46 9.71 -16.45
C ASP A 105 11.26 9.77 -15.49
N VAL A 106 10.09 9.28 -15.91
CA VAL A 106 8.90 9.19 -15.06
C VAL A 106 8.44 7.75 -15.01
N LEU A 107 8.60 7.13 -13.84
CA LEU A 107 8.03 5.83 -13.56
C LEU A 107 6.51 5.97 -13.43
N GLY A 108 5.79 5.28 -14.31
CA GLY A 108 4.33 5.18 -14.29
C GLY A 108 3.87 3.78 -13.88
N ILE A 109 2.59 3.69 -13.56
CA ILE A 109 1.91 2.43 -13.27
C ILE A 109 0.76 2.29 -14.25
N VAL A 110 0.66 1.11 -14.85
CA VAL A 110 -0.49 0.73 -15.68
C VAL A 110 -1.43 -0.14 -14.87
N LEU A 111 -2.69 0.27 -14.86
CA LEU A 111 -3.81 -0.47 -14.32
C LEU A 111 -4.69 -0.91 -15.47
N GLU A 112 -4.75 -2.22 -15.73
CA GLU A 112 -5.70 -2.78 -16.68
C GLU A 112 -7.03 -3.04 -15.97
N SER A 113 -8.10 -2.45 -16.48
CA SER A 113 -9.45 -2.61 -15.94
C SER A 113 -10.41 -3.03 -17.04
N GLU A 114 -11.42 -3.83 -16.69
CA GLU A 114 -12.47 -4.18 -17.63
C GLU A 114 -13.17 -2.91 -18.14
N ILE A 115 -13.26 -2.78 -19.47
CA ILE A 115 -14.00 -1.68 -20.08
C ILE A 115 -15.49 -2.04 -19.98
N GLY A 116 -16.24 -1.34 -19.13
CA GLY A 116 -17.70 -1.43 -19.14
C GLY A 116 -18.28 -1.15 -20.54
N PRO A 117 -19.45 -1.71 -20.90
CA PRO A 117 -20.00 -1.52 -22.24
C PRO A 117 -20.15 -0.02 -22.52
N LYS A 118 -19.45 0.48 -23.56
CA LYS A 118 -19.45 1.86 -24.10
C LYS A 118 -18.29 2.82 -23.73
N ARG A 119 -17.03 2.37 -23.59
CA ARG A 119 -15.88 3.31 -23.66
C ARG A 119 -14.79 2.81 -24.60
N LYS A 120 -14.16 3.74 -25.34
CA LYS A 120 -13.15 3.43 -26.34
C LYS A 120 -11.85 2.99 -25.66
N LYS A 121 -11.23 1.96 -26.24
CA LYS A 121 -9.85 1.55 -26.01
C LYS A 121 -8.93 2.70 -26.49
N VAL A 122 -8.06 3.19 -25.63
CA VAL A 122 -6.92 4.05 -26.01
C VAL A 122 -5.68 3.18 -25.96
#